data_AF-A0A6G1RSJ1-F1
#
_entry.id   AF-A0A6G1RSJ1-F1
#
_cell.length_a   1.000
_cell.length_b   1.000
_cell.length_c   1.000
_cell.angle_alpha   90.00
_cell.angle_beta   90.00
_cell.angle_gamma   90.00
#
_symmetry.space_group_name_H-M   'P 1'
#
loop_
_entity.id
_entity.type
_entity.pdbx_description
1 polymer ?
#
loop_
_entity_poly.entity_id
_entity_poly.type
_entity_poly.pdbx_seq_one_letter_code
_entity_poly.pdbx_strand_id
1 'polypeptide(L)'
;SSILEVESTSSVGSWANNPHTIGNGGEMFVPLKSELDELQEEVARRAREQELRRKREKEMEAAMGFNPRPSRFMDLDELQNQGRSDGFEKSMQEADSIFEESLNQEQKGDCAAALVLCNEAISKLRLAMHDASASTHSRALVDKKLQISIRKARSLQDRMQHQQP
;
A
#
# COMPACT_ATOMS: atom_id res chain seq x y z
N SER A 1 14.67 35.66 -42.54
CA SER A 1 13.79 36.65 -41.87
C SER A 1 12.52 35.94 -41.44
N SER A 2 11.95 36.13 -40.24
CA SER A 2 12.22 37.19 -39.27
C SER A 2 12.62 36.66 -37.88
N ILE A 3 13.43 37.46 -37.18
CA ILE A 3 13.57 37.43 -35.72
C ILE A 3 12.31 38.04 -35.08
N LEU A 4 11.98 37.62 -33.86
CA LEU A 4 11.07 38.34 -32.96
C LEU A 4 11.76 38.43 -31.60
N GLU A 5 12.29 39.60 -31.30
CA GLU A 5 12.80 39.94 -29.97
C GLU A 5 11.62 40.37 -29.09
N VAL A 6 11.60 39.93 -27.84
CA VAL A 6 10.63 40.41 -26.84
C VAL A 6 11.39 41.02 -25.67
N GLU A 7 11.45 42.35 -25.66
CA GLU A 7 12.24 43.10 -24.69
C GLU A 7 11.42 43.32 -23.42
N SER A 8 11.89 42.73 -22.30
CA SER A 8 11.24 42.88 -20.99
C SER A 8 11.81 44.10 -20.27
N THR A 9 11.04 45.18 -20.16
CA THR A 9 11.40 46.32 -19.29
C THR A 9 10.80 46.14 -17.90
N SER A 10 11.65 46.26 -16.88
CA SER A 10 11.30 46.04 -15.48
C SER A 10 10.68 47.29 -14.84
N SER A 11 9.57 47.09 -14.11
CA SER A 11 8.93 48.17 -13.35
C SER A 11 9.67 48.44 -12.05
N VAL A 12 10.29 49.61 -11.94
CA VAL A 12 10.93 50.10 -10.70
C VAL A 12 9.85 50.44 -9.67
N GLY A 13 9.81 49.69 -8.57
CA GLY A 13 8.99 50.00 -7.40
C GLY A 13 9.75 50.87 -6.40
N SER A 14 9.33 52.12 -6.24
CA SER A 14 9.90 53.06 -5.26
C SER A 14 9.43 52.72 -3.84
N TRP A 15 10.37 52.58 -2.90
CA TRP A 15 10.07 52.41 -1.47
C TRP A 15 10.37 53.70 -0.70
N ALA A 16 9.36 54.25 -0.02
CA ALA A 16 9.52 55.44 0.82
C ALA A 16 10.04 55.03 2.21
N ASN A 17 11.26 55.49 2.55
CA ASN A 17 11.78 55.40 3.92
C ASN A 17 11.34 56.62 4.73
N ASN A 18 10.90 56.40 5.97
CA ASN A 18 10.49 57.45 6.90
C ASN A 18 11.43 57.45 8.12
N PRO A 19 12.05 58.58 8.51
CA PRO A 19 12.99 58.60 9.63
C PRO A 19 12.27 58.72 10.99
N HIS A 20 12.88 58.14 12.03
CA HIS A 20 12.59 58.46 13.44
C HIS A 20 13.89 58.93 14.12
N THR A 21 13.77 59.93 14.98
CA THR A 21 14.90 60.68 15.56
C THR A 21 14.70 60.87 17.07
N ILE A 22 15.41 60.09 17.91
CA ILE A 22 15.83 60.31 19.32
C ILE A 22 17.08 59.40 19.55
N GLY A 23 18.13 59.73 20.31
CA GLY A 23 18.47 61.02 20.93
C GLY A 23 19.44 60.94 22.13
N ASN A 24 20.76 60.84 21.88
CA ASN A 24 21.90 60.98 22.82
C ASN A 24 22.17 59.87 23.87
N GLY A 25 23.47 59.59 24.11
CA GLY A 25 23.99 58.99 25.33
C GLY A 25 24.17 57.47 25.30
N GLY A 26 25.40 56.97 25.41
CA GLY A 26 25.70 55.54 25.36
C GLY A 26 25.84 54.89 26.74
N GLU A 27 25.35 53.66 26.87
CA GLU A 27 25.79 52.66 27.85
C GLU A 27 25.63 51.27 27.23
N MET A 28 26.53 50.34 27.58
CA MET A 28 26.60 48.98 27.00
C MET A 28 25.44 48.10 27.49
N PHE A 29 24.26 48.26 26.90
CA PHE A 29 23.27 47.19 26.92
C PHE A 29 23.79 46.03 26.07
N VAL A 30 24.18 44.94 26.73
CA VAL A 30 24.13 43.61 26.11
C VAL A 30 22.75 43.52 25.47
N PRO A 31 22.62 43.28 24.15
CA PRO A 31 21.31 43.21 23.52
C PRO A 31 20.50 42.07 24.14
N LEU A 32 19.66 42.41 25.11
CA LEU A 32 18.51 41.62 25.49
C LEU A 32 17.73 41.46 24.20
N LYS A 33 17.77 40.25 23.62
CA LYS A 33 17.11 39.97 22.34
C LYS A 33 15.68 40.47 22.45
N SER A 34 15.33 41.44 21.62
CA SER A 34 13.97 41.97 21.59
C SER A 34 13.03 40.82 21.24
N GLU A 35 11.77 40.88 21.67
CA GLU A 35 10.73 39.95 21.20
C GLU A 35 10.74 39.86 19.65
N LEU A 36 11.03 40.98 18.97
CA LEU A 36 11.20 41.02 17.53
C LEU A 36 12.44 40.27 17.02
N ASP A 37 13.57 40.31 17.75
CA ASP A 37 14.79 39.59 17.41
C ASP A 37 14.64 38.08 17.65
N GLU A 38 13.96 37.69 18.74
CA GLU A 38 13.60 36.30 19.04
C GLU A 38 12.62 35.74 18.00
N LEU A 39 11.62 36.53 17.56
CA LEU A 39 10.72 36.15 16.48
C LEU A 39 11.45 36.03 15.12
N GLN A 40 12.41 36.91 14.82
CA GLN A 40 13.26 36.79 13.64
C GLN A 40 14.13 35.52 13.68
N GLU A 41 14.72 35.21 14.83
CA GLU A 41 15.49 33.98 15.04
C GLU A 41 14.62 32.73 14.91
N GLU A 42 13.41 32.73 15.47
CA GLU A 42 12.45 31.62 15.38
C GLU A 42 11.96 31.42 13.94
N VAL A 43 11.65 32.49 13.19
CA VAL A 43 11.34 32.41 11.76
C VAL A 43 12.52 31.82 10.97
N ALA A 44 13.75 32.30 11.23
CA ALA A 44 14.96 31.79 10.58
C ALA A 44 15.26 30.33 10.98
N ARG A 45 14.97 29.92 12.21
CA ARG A 45 15.12 28.55 12.72
C ARG A 45 14.11 27.62 12.05
N ARG A 46 12.84 28.04 11.97
CA ARG A 46 11.74 27.29 11.36
C ARG A 46 11.91 27.14 9.85
N ALA A 47 12.41 28.17 9.17
CA ALA A 47 12.78 28.08 7.74
C ALA A 47 13.85 27.02 7.50
N ARG A 48 14.94 27.03 8.29
CA ARG A 48 16.01 26.01 8.24
C ARG A 48 15.52 24.60 8.58
N GLU A 49 14.60 24.46 9.54
CA GLU A 49 14.00 23.16 9.89
C GLU A 49 13.12 22.62 8.76
N GLN A 50 12.35 23.49 8.10
CA GLN A 50 11.54 23.12 6.94
C GLN A 50 12.40 22.75 5.72
N GLU A 51 13.52 23.45 5.50
CA GLU A 51 14.50 23.11 4.48
C GLU A 51 15.14 21.75 4.74
N LEU A 52 15.52 21.45 5.99
CA LEU A 52 16.07 20.15 6.37
C LEU A 52 15.06 19.01 6.21
N ARG A 53 13.78 19.23 6.53
CA ARG A 53 12.70 18.27 6.23
C ARG A 53 12.59 18.02 4.73
N ARG A 54 12.42 19.08 3.92
CA ARG A 54 12.35 18.98 2.44
C ARG A 54 13.57 18.28 1.85
N LYS A 55 14.77 18.50 2.40
CA LYS A 55 16.00 17.84 1.95
C LYS A 55 15.96 16.32 2.20
N ARG A 56 15.51 15.88 3.38
CA ARG A 56 15.34 14.45 3.71
C ARG A 56 14.21 13.78 2.92
N GLU A 57 13.10 14.48 2.74
CA GLU A 57 11.97 14.03 1.91
C GLU A 57 12.43 13.82 0.46
N LYS A 58 13.14 14.80 -0.12
CA LYS A 58 13.73 14.72 -1.46
C LYS A 58 14.84 13.64 -1.58
N GLU A 59 15.59 13.39 -0.51
CA GLU A 59 16.58 12.31 -0.45
C GLU A 59 15.90 10.93 -0.45
N MET A 60 14.78 10.78 0.28
CA MET A 60 13.95 9.57 0.26
C MET A 60 13.28 9.36 -1.11
N GLU A 61 12.75 10.42 -1.72
CA GLU A 61 12.22 10.42 -3.10
C GLU A 61 13.30 10.02 -4.12
N ALA A 62 14.50 10.59 -4.02
CA ALA A 62 15.63 10.24 -4.88
C ALA A 62 16.14 8.81 -4.63
N ALA A 63 16.02 8.27 -3.42
CA ALA A 63 16.36 6.88 -3.07
C ALA A 63 15.32 5.86 -3.59
N MET A 64 14.05 6.26 -3.74
CA MET A 64 13.07 5.48 -4.52
C MET A 64 13.40 5.48 -6.02
N GLY A 65 14.27 6.37 -6.46
CA GLY A 65 14.89 6.35 -7.79
C GLY A 65 14.00 6.88 -8.91
N PHE A 66 14.58 6.95 -10.11
CA PHE A 66 13.81 7.28 -11.31
C PHE A 66 13.14 6.01 -11.82
N ASN A 67 11.80 5.91 -11.77
CA ASN A 67 11.10 4.88 -12.54
C ASN A 67 11.41 5.14 -14.03
N PRO A 68 12.12 4.24 -14.74
CA PRO A 68 12.60 4.50 -16.10
C PRO A 68 11.46 4.64 -17.12
N ARG A 69 10.21 4.41 -16.71
CA ARG A 69 8.99 4.69 -17.48
C ARG A 69 8.01 5.48 -16.61
N PRO A 70 8.07 6.82 -16.60
CA PRO A 70 7.07 7.62 -15.88
C PRO A 70 5.68 7.41 -16.51
N SER A 71 4.79 6.73 -15.80
CA SER A 71 3.40 6.57 -16.22
C SER A 71 2.66 7.91 -16.08
N ARG A 72 1.81 8.23 -17.07
CA ARG A 72 0.90 9.39 -17.03
C ARG A 72 -0.48 9.06 -16.44
N PHE A 73 -0.71 7.79 -16.09
CA PHE A 73 -1.95 7.27 -15.57
C PHE A 73 -1.64 6.37 -14.38
N MET A 74 -2.62 6.20 -13.48
CA MET A 74 -2.54 5.29 -12.32
C MET A 74 -1.94 3.95 -12.73
N ASP A 75 -1.03 3.39 -11.92
CA ASP A 75 -0.30 2.19 -12.29
C ASP A 75 -1.28 1.04 -12.55
N LEU A 76 -1.44 0.71 -13.84
CA LEU A 76 -2.48 -0.18 -14.31
C LEU A 76 -2.28 -1.60 -13.78
N ASP A 77 -1.05 -1.96 -13.41
CA ASP A 77 -0.73 -3.22 -12.75
C ASP A 77 -1.35 -3.29 -11.35
N GLU A 78 -1.32 -2.22 -10.55
CA GLU A 78 -1.96 -2.16 -9.22
C GLU A 78 -3.49 -2.24 -9.33
N LEU A 79 -4.08 -1.48 -10.25
CA LEU A 79 -5.53 -1.55 -10.53
C LEU A 79 -5.95 -2.91 -11.12
N GLN A 80 -5.08 -3.56 -11.89
CA GLN A 80 -5.34 -4.88 -12.46
C GLN A 80 -5.28 -5.98 -11.38
N ASN A 81 -4.43 -5.83 -10.36
CA ASN A 81 -4.36 -6.75 -9.24
C ASN A 81 -5.60 -6.62 -8.33
N GLN A 82 -5.96 -5.38 -7.94
CA GLN A 82 -7.13 -5.10 -7.07
C GLN A 82 -8.48 -5.65 -7.60
N GLY A 83 -8.60 -5.88 -8.91
CA GLY A 83 -9.84 -6.33 -9.53
C GLY A 83 -9.89 -7.78 -10.02
N ARG A 84 -8.79 -8.55 -9.95
CA ARG A 84 -8.69 -9.84 -10.69
C ARG A 84 -8.28 -11.06 -9.89
N SER A 85 -7.71 -10.92 -8.70
CA SER A 85 -7.23 -12.06 -7.90
C SER A 85 -7.83 -12.16 -6.51
N ASP A 86 -8.19 -11.06 -5.85
CA ASP A 86 -8.61 -11.06 -4.44
C ASP A 86 -9.69 -12.10 -4.11
N GLY A 87 -10.75 -12.22 -4.93
CA GLY A 87 -11.79 -13.22 -4.74
C GLY A 87 -11.30 -14.66 -4.95
N PHE A 88 -10.49 -14.90 -5.99
CA PHE A 88 -9.94 -16.21 -6.33
C PHE A 88 -8.93 -16.69 -5.28
N GLU A 89 -7.97 -15.84 -4.92
CA GLU A 89 -6.89 -16.14 -3.98
C GLU A 89 -7.43 -16.32 -2.56
N LYS A 90 -8.36 -15.46 -2.13
CA LYS A 90 -9.08 -15.64 -0.87
C LYS A 90 -9.92 -16.92 -0.86
N SER A 91 -10.68 -17.22 -1.93
CA SER A 91 -11.47 -18.46 -2.02
C SER A 91 -10.60 -19.71 -2.01
N MET A 92 -9.41 -19.66 -2.64
CA MET A 92 -8.40 -20.71 -2.59
C MET A 92 -7.87 -20.90 -1.16
N GLN A 93 -7.49 -19.82 -0.49
CA GLN A 93 -6.95 -19.84 0.87
C GLN A 93 -8.00 -20.34 1.87
N GLU A 94 -9.25 -19.88 1.76
CA GLU A 94 -10.37 -20.37 2.55
C GLU A 94 -10.61 -21.87 2.33
N ALA A 95 -10.57 -22.35 1.08
CA ALA A 95 -10.71 -23.78 0.79
C ALA A 95 -9.57 -24.61 1.38
N ASP A 96 -8.34 -24.10 1.37
CA ASP A 96 -7.18 -24.75 2.00
C ASP A 96 -7.34 -24.82 3.52
N SER A 97 -7.72 -23.71 4.19
CA SER A 97 -7.95 -23.71 5.64
C SER A 97 -9.07 -24.66 6.07
N ILE A 98 -10.18 -24.73 5.32
CA ILE A 98 -11.28 -25.67 5.58
C ILE A 98 -10.83 -27.12 5.34
N PHE A 99 -9.97 -27.36 4.34
CA PHE A 99 -9.43 -28.70 4.10
C PHE A 99 -8.44 -29.12 5.20
N GLU A 100 -7.61 -28.22 5.72
CA GLU A 100 -6.78 -28.49 6.89
C GLU A 100 -7.64 -28.76 8.14
N GLU A 101 -8.73 -28.01 8.35
CA GLU A 101 -9.67 -28.30 9.44
C GLU A 101 -10.32 -29.69 9.28
N SER A 102 -10.71 -30.09 8.06
CA SER A 102 -11.21 -31.44 7.77
C SER A 102 -10.22 -32.53 8.19
N LEU A 103 -8.93 -32.37 7.90
CA LEU A 103 -7.88 -33.29 8.34
C LEU A 103 -7.73 -33.30 9.87
N ASN A 104 -7.86 -32.15 10.53
CA ASN A 104 -7.80 -32.05 11.99
C ASN A 104 -9.00 -32.70 12.69
N GLN A 105 -10.22 -32.61 12.13
CA GLN A 105 -11.38 -33.34 12.68
C GLN A 105 -11.25 -34.86 12.46
N GLU A 106 -10.72 -35.30 11.32
CA GLU A 106 -10.46 -36.72 11.05
C GLU A 106 -9.44 -37.31 12.04
N GLN A 107 -8.39 -36.56 12.40
CA GLN A 107 -7.41 -36.98 13.42
C GLN A 107 -8.02 -37.12 14.82
N LYS A 108 -9.03 -36.30 15.15
CA LYS A 108 -9.83 -36.45 16.38
C LYS A 108 -10.82 -37.61 16.34
N GLY A 109 -10.97 -38.26 15.18
CA GLY A 109 -11.90 -39.38 14.95
C GLY A 109 -13.28 -38.97 14.45
N ASP A 110 -13.58 -37.67 14.33
CA ASP A 110 -14.88 -37.20 13.82
C ASP A 110 -14.88 -37.20 12.28
N CYS A 111 -15.10 -38.39 11.72
CA CYS A 111 -15.22 -38.60 10.27
C CYS A 111 -16.41 -37.83 9.66
N ALA A 112 -17.46 -37.55 10.45
CA ALA A 112 -18.65 -36.86 9.96
C ALA A 112 -18.40 -35.36 9.78
N ALA A 113 -17.86 -34.69 10.81
CA ALA A 113 -17.45 -33.29 10.71
C ALA A 113 -16.33 -33.10 9.66
N ALA A 114 -15.36 -34.02 9.62
CA ALA A 114 -14.33 -34.03 8.59
C ALA A 114 -14.93 -34.10 7.17
N LEU A 115 -15.92 -34.96 6.93
CA LEU A 115 -16.57 -35.10 5.63
C LEU A 115 -17.37 -33.84 5.24
N VAL A 116 -18.05 -33.19 6.19
CA VAL A 116 -18.77 -31.92 5.93
C VAL A 116 -17.79 -30.84 5.47
N LEU A 117 -16.72 -30.61 6.24
CA LEU A 117 -15.68 -29.63 5.89
C LEU A 117 -15.00 -29.98 4.55
N CYS A 118 -14.75 -31.27 4.28
CA CYS A 118 -14.17 -31.70 3.01
C CYS A 118 -15.08 -31.35 1.81
N ASN A 119 -16.40 -31.50 1.96
CA ASN A 119 -17.38 -31.12 0.94
C ASN A 119 -17.53 -29.60 0.80
N GLU A 120 -17.36 -28.83 1.88
CA GLU A 120 -17.30 -27.36 1.79
C GLU A 120 -16.05 -26.89 1.02
N ALA A 121 -14.87 -27.44 1.33
CA ALA A 121 -13.64 -27.15 0.58
C ALA A 121 -13.78 -27.50 -0.93
N ILE A 122 -14.38 -28.65 -1.25
CA ILE A 122 -14.75 -29.02 -2.64
C ILE A 122 -15.65 -27.96 -3.29
N SER A 123 -16.60 -27.40 -2.53
CA SER A 123 -17.56 -26.41 -3.04
C SER A 123 -16.89 -25.05 -3.28
N LYS A 124 -16.01 -24.59 -2.38
CA LYS A 124 -15.20 -23.38 -2.57
C LYS A 124 -14.21 -23.53 -3.74
N LEU A 125 -13.55 -24.68 -3.88
CA LEU A 125 -12.68 -24.96 -5.03
C LEU A 125 -13.46 -24.95 -6.35
N ARG A 126 -14.69 -25.46 -6.40
CA ARG A 126 -15.54 -25.35 -7.60
C ARG A 126 -15.89 -23.91 -7.93
N LEU A 127 -16.21 -23.09 -6.94
CA LEU A 127 -16.46 -21.66 -7.14
C LEU A 127 -15.20 -20.94 -7.65
N ALA A 128 -14.06 -21.14 -6.97
CA ALA A 128 -12.76 -20.62 -7.40
C ALA A 128 -12.34 -21.10 -8.80
N MET A 129 -12.78 -22.28 -9.26
CA MET A 129 -12.54 -22.77 -10.62
C MET A 129 -13.33 -21.99 -11.69
N HIS A 130 -14.52 -21.50 -11.35
CA HIS A 130 -15.32 -20.62 -12.23
C HIS A 130 -14.79 -19.18 -12.24
N ASP A 131 -14.34 -18.68 -11.08
CA ASP A 131 -13.73 -17.36 -10.95
C ASP A 131 -12.26 -17.32 -11.41
N ALA A 132 -11.64 -18.49 -11.63
CA ALA A 132 -10.28 -18.61 -12.14
C ALA A 132 -10.16 -17.92 -13.50
N SER A 133 -9.37 -16.85 -13.53
CA SER A 133 -9.05 -16.09 -14.75
C SER A 133 -8.56 -16.99 -15.90
N ALA A 134 -8.50 -16.45 -17.12
CA ALA A 134 -8.08 -17.18 -18.32
C ALA A 134 -6.71 -17.89 -18.23
N SER A 135 -5.92 -17.68 -17.17
CA SER A 135 -4.70 -18.43 -16.84
C SER A 135 -4.94 -19.96 -16.76
N THR A 136 -4.19 -20.71 -17.56
CA THR A 136 -4.15 -22.18 -17.49
C THR A 136 -3.56 -22.67 -16.17
N HIS A 137 -2.62 -21.92 -15.59
CA HIS A 137 -1.96 -22.28 -14.34
C HIS A 137 -2.92 -22.24 -13.14
N SER A 138 -3.77 -21.21 -13.04
CA SER A 138 -4.75 -21.09 -11.95
C SER A 138 -5.76 -22.24 -11.98
N ARG A 139 -6.32 -22.57 -13.15
CA ARG A 139 -7.22 -23.72 -13.32
C ARG A 139 -6.55 -25.05 -12.96
N ALA A 140 -5.31 -25.28 -13.40
CA ALA A 140 -4.58 -26.51 -13.08
C ALA A 140 -4.29 -26.64 -11.57
N LEU A 141 -4.04 -25.53 -10.88
CA LEU A 141 -3.85 -25.51 -9.42
C LEU A 141 -5.15 -25.86 -8.67
N VAL A 142 -6.28 -25.24 -9.06
CA VAL A 142 -7.60 -25.55 -8.47
C VAL A 142 -7.99 -27.01 -8.73
N ASP A 143 -7.88 -27.50 -9.97
CA ASP A 143 -8.22 -28.90 -10.28
C ASP A 143 -7.36 -29.87 -9.47
N LYS A 144 -6.04 -29.66 -9.37
CA LYS A 144 -5.17 -30.50 -8.53
C LYS A 144 -5.67 -30.59 -7.07
N LYS A 145 -6.05 -29.46 -6.47
CA LYS A 145 -6.61 -29.40 -5.11
C LYS A 145 -7.98 -30.10 -5.05
N LEU A 146 -8.88 -29.81 -5.99
CA LEU A 146 -10.21 -30.41 -6.11
C LEU A 146 -10.15 -31.94 -6.22
N GLN A 147 -9.23 -32.49 -7.02
CA GLN A 147 -9.01 -33.93 -7.14
C GLN A 147 -8.43 -34.56 -5.86
N ILE A 148 -7.67 -33.81 -5.05
CA ILE A 148 -7.22 -34.27 -3.72
C ILE A 148 -8.41 -34.32 -2.77
N SER A 149 -9.19 -33.24 -2.67
CA SER A 149 -10.34 -33.16 -1.76
C SER A 149 -11.44 -34.16 -2.11
N ILE A 150 -11.76 -34.37 -3.40
CA ILE A 150 -12.75 -35.39 -3.83
C ILE A 150 -12.30 -36.81 -3.44
N ARG A 151 -11.02 -37.15 -3.61
CA ARG A 151 -10.50 -38.46 -3.17
C ARG A 151 -10.56 -38.60 -1.65
N LYS A 152 -10.31 -37.53 -0.92
CA LYS A 152 -10.38 -37.52 0.55
C LYS A 152 -11.82 -37.69 1.04
N ALA A 153 -12.79 -36.98 0.45
CA ALA A 153 -14.21 -37.12 0.77
C ALA A 153 -14.71 -38.56 0.58
N ARG A 154 -14.32 -39.23 -0.53
CA ARG A 154 -14.65 -40.65 -0.75
C ARG A 154 -14.05 -41.56 0.33
N SER A 155 -12.76 -41.40 0.63
CA SER A 155 -12.10 -42.17 1.69
C SER A 155 -12.74 -41.97 3.07
N LEU A 156 -13.24 -40.76 3.37
CA LEU A 156 -14.02 -40.49 4.59
C LEU A 156 -15.38 -41.19 4.56
N GLN A 157 -16.10 -41.16 3.43
CA GLN A 157 -17.37 -41.88 3.24
C GLN A 157 -17.19 -43.40 3.43
N ASP A 158 -16.16 -43.99 2.82
CA ASP A 158 -15.84 -45.41 2.97
C ASP A 158 -15.62 -45.76 4.45
N ARG A 159 -14.81 -44.96 5.17
CA ARG A 159 -14.56 -45.16 6.61
C ARG A 159 -15.84 -45.06 7.44
N MET A 160 -16.72 -44.10 7.14
CA MET A 160 -18.00 -43.94 7.84
C MET A 160 -18.94 -45.14 7.60
N GLN A 161 -18.97 -45.70 6.40
CA GLN A 161 -19.80 -46.89 6.11
C GLN A 161 -19.30 -48.14 6.86
N HIS A 162 -17.98 -48.33 6.98
CA HIS A 162 -17.41 -49.43 7.77
C HIS A 162 -17.53 -49.22 9.30
N GLN A 163 -17.95 -48.04 9.76
CA GLN A 163 -18.18 -47.71 11.17
C GLN A 163 -19.68 -47.75 11.57
N GLN A 164 -20.60 -47.95 10.61
CA GLN A 164 -22.01 -48.19 10.93
C GLN A 164 -22.23 -49.69 11.23
N PRO A 165 -22.90 -50.03 12.36
CA PRO A 165 -23.15 -51.40 12.78
C PRO A 165 -24.28 -52.10 12.01
#